data_AF-A0A1V4HDF5-F1
#
_entry.id   AF-A0A1V4HDF5-F1
#
_cell.length_a   1.000
_cell.length_b   1.000
_cell.length_c   1.000
_cell.angle_alpha   90.00
_cell.angle_beta   90.00
_cell.angle_gamma   90.00
#
_symmetry.space_group_name_H-M   'P 1'
#
loop_
_entity.id
_entity.type
_entity.pdbx_description
1 polymer ?
#
loop_
_entity_poly.entity_id
_entity_poly.type
_entity_poly.pdbx_seq_one_letter_code
_entity_poly.pdbx_strand_id
1 'polypeptide(L)'
;MSIDILFELQYEVRRLFIAGSGMAAGDLRMQKILPHLHKLGESAPVFKRMAHAVSQVLEAETSNSAEKLLELGTLLNSVLYTQGKTETKEELAPLEAAEAESAHPTSLPYRKIYPLIEALTKKGQGRMEQLRLGHEERLFLDLRVIPAAVSALDDSYAEIPDYLHREVLPVVGTAALPALKQQFRMDGGKGDARRLQLLHTLRPASDLELLLQAAAEGSTEVRSMAIELLSDYPEQEDFILEQADDKKKEIRRAALFALSRLGTEEAIARLYKALNSKDQDIAIEPIQLCKANELTLNILEHAKTMLDNIKRRSNVSDSTQLLLADIRSLHVKRVPEVVSFLELLLSTPDFIVPETEALQEAAADLLLQLDLPEADRFILTLHEAYNRKFIAYSFRAALKILPPEDVYERFCHDLKDKKSAVAKDLLRVLYEVTPSLYTQLQTQLLPQVHESEPISSSDFSSWDPRWVHLFVKLDEEELVCRFARESDPKVTAYIVKKCEERPSFNVTKTTNLLLILFRQNDPDASKLLMDILEKGGNKQFYYLDRIQLTLLSLLPRPYAERLRQFAEGLSYQGMKSQLLDIAETIAAKPESERETEQRDSSNYGEKGQGLWGWIRSKMS
;
A
#
# COMPACT_ATOMS: atom_id res chain seq x y z
N MET A 1 19.43 -4.73 -47.35
CA MET A 1 18.87 -5.36 -48.57
C MET A 1 18.54 -6.81 -48.28
N SER A 2 17.40 -7.30 -48.78
CA SER A 2 17.03 -8.72 -48.96
C SER A 2 16.48 -9.55 -47.79
N ILE A 3 16.35 -9.01 -46.57
CA ILE A 3 15.77 -9.76 -45.44
C ILE A 3 14.23 -9.70 -45.42
N ASP A 4 13.62 -8.57 -45.77
CA ASP A 4 12.16 -8.38 -45.65
C ASP A 4 11.37 -9.36 -46.52
N ILE A 5 11.84 -9.64 -47.74
CA ILE A 5 11.22 -10.62 -48.65
C ILE A 5 11.34 -12.06 -48.11
N LEU A 6 12.40 -12.36 -47.36
CA LEU A 6 12.57 -13.66 -46.71
C LEU A 6 11.64 -13.79 -45.50
N PHE A 7 11.39 -12.72 -44.76
CA PHE A 7 10.39 -12.70 -43.69
C PHE A 7 8.96 -12.80 -44.22
N GLU A 8 8.66 -12.12 -45.32
CA GLU A 8 7.37 -12.25 -46.01
C GLU A 8 7.16 -13.69 -46.49
N LEU A 9 8.18 -14.28 -47.11
CA LEU A 9 8.14 -15.69 -47.50
C LEU A 9 8.00 -16.62 -46.28
N GLN A 10 8.68 -16.33 -45.17
CA GLN A 10 8.61 -17.13 -43.94
C GLN A 10 7.21 -17.09 -43.33
N TYR A 11 6.57 -15.93 -43.36
CA TYR A 11 5.19 -15.76 -42.92
C TYR A 11 4.23 -16.61 -43.76
N GLU A 12 4.38 -16.58 -45.09
CA GLU A 12 3.53 -17.34 -45.99
C GLU A 12 3.78 -18.86 -45.91
N VAL A 13 5.04 -19.29 -45.76
CA VAL A 13 5.38 -20.70 -45.52
C VAL A 13 4.74 -21.19 -44.22
N ARG A 14 4.83 -20.39 -43.14
CA ARG A 14 4.22 -20.72 -41.85
C ARG A 14 2.69 -20.78 -41.94
N ARG A 15 2.06 -19.88 -42.71
CA ARG A 15 0.62 -19.92 -42.97
C ARG A 15 0.24 -21.24 -43.65
N LEU A 16 0.97 -21.68 -44.67
CA LEU A 16 0.69 -22.92 -45.39
C LEU A 16 0.92 -24.16 -44.51
N PHE A 17 1.90 -24.16 -43.60
CA PHE A 17 2.03 -25.22 -42.60
C PHE A 17 0.82 -25.32 -41.67
N ILE A 18 0.20 -24.20 -41.32
CA ILE A 18 -0.99 -24.16 -40.45
C ILE A 18 -2.25 -24.54 -41.24
N ALA A 19 -2.41 -24.01 -42.45
CA ALA A 19 -3.58 -24.25 -43.30
C ALA A 19 -3.60 -25.65 -43.93
N GLY A 20 -2.45 -26.32 -44.00
CA GLY A 20 -2.27 -27.62 -44.63
C GLY A 20 -1.63 -27.50 -46.01
N SER A 21 -0.70 -28.41 -46.33
CA SER A 21 0.11 -28.36 -47.55
C SER A 21 -0.71 -28.50 -48.84
N GLY A 22 -1.88 -29.13 -48.79
CA GLY A 22 -2.78 -29.25 -49.95
C GLY A 22 -3.28 -27.90 -50.50
N MET A 23 -3.13 -26.82 -49.74
CA MET A 23 -3.47 -25.44 -50.16
C MET A 23 -2.29 -24.69 -50.80
N ALA A 24 -1.11 -25.31 -50.90
CA ALA A 24 0.09 -24.66 -51.40
C ALA A 24 0.12 -24.53 -52.93
N ALA A 25 -0.50 -25.49 -53.62
CA ALA A 25 -0.59 -25.48 -55.08
C ALA A 25 -1.37 -24.25 -55.56
N GLY A 26 -0.77 -23.45 -56.43
CA GLY A 26 -1.39 -22.23 -56.96
C GLY A 26 -1.60 -21.09 -55.94
N ASP A 27 -0.95 -21.12 -54.77
CA ASP A 27 -1.14 -20.07 -53.75
C ASP A 27 -0.79 -18.67 -54.28
N LEU A 28 -1.80 -17.78 -54.31
CA LEU A 28 -1.69 -16.45 -54.91
C LEU A 28 -0.68 -15.54 -54.19
N ARG A 29 -0.37 -15.79 -52.92
CA ARG A 29 0.57 -14.95 -52.16
C ARG A 29 2.01 -15.38 -52.45
N MET A 30 2.27 -16.69 -52.46
CA MET A 30 3.53 -17.25 -52.93
C MET A 30 3.85 -16.85 -54.39
N GLN A 31 2.84 -16.84 -55.27
CA GLN A 31 2.99 -16.37 -56.65
C GLN A 31 3.41 -14.89 -56.75
N LYS A 32 2.96 -14.03 -55.84
CA LYS A 32 3.36 -12.61 -55.82
C LYS A 32 4.79 -12.40 -55.33
N ILE A 33 5.27 -13.28 -54.45
CA ILE A 33 6.64 -13.23 -53.91
C ILE A 33 7.65 -13.74 -54.96
N LEU A 34 7.25 -14.69 -55.80
CA LEU A 34 8.13 -15.39 -56.75
C LEU A 34 8.92 -14.47 -57.73
N PRO A 35 8.33 -13.44 -58.38
CA PRO A 35 9.09 -12.54 -59.26
C PRO A 35 10.19 -11.75 -58.53
N HIS A 36 9.95 -11.39 -57.27
CA HIS A 36 10.93 -10.68 -56.45
C HIS A 36 12.12 -11.58 -56.11
N LEU A 37 11.84 -12.85 -55.78
CA LEU A 37 12.90 -13.85 -55.56
C LEU A 37 13.70 -14.13 -56.83
N HIS A 38 13.07 -14.19 -57.99
CA HIS A 38 13.78 -14.34 -59.27
C HIS A 38 14.72 -13.17 -59.55
N LYS A 39 14.25 -11.93 -59.38
CA LYS A 39 15.07 -10.73 -59.56
C LYS A 39 16.28 -10.70 -58.61
N LEU A 40 16.10 -11.10 -57.35
CA LEU A 40 17.21 -11.25 -56.41
C LEU A 40 18.11 -12.45 -56.75
N GLY A 41 17.55 -13.47 -57.39
CA GLY A 41 18.28 -14.64 -57.89
C GLY A 41 19.25 -14.34 -59.03
N GLU A 42 19.08 -13.22 -59.74
CA GLU A 42 20.03 -12.75 -60.75
C GLU A 42 21.37 -12.31 -60.13
N SER A 43 21.33 -11.80 -58.90
CA SER A 43 22.50 -11.31 -58.17
C SER A 43 23.04 -12.29 -57.13
N ALA A 44 22.21 -13.20 -56.58
CA ALA A 44 22.68 -14.20 -55.62
C ALA A 44 22.10 -15.62 -55.85
N PRO A 45 22.95 -16.67 -55.90
CA PRO A 45 22.51 -18.06 -56.12
C PRO A 45 21.51 -18.59 -55.09
N VAL A 46 21.55 -18.08 -53.86
CA VAL A 46 20.66 -18.51 -52.77
C VAL A 46 19.20 -18.12 -53.03
N PHE A 47 18.95 -16.92 -53.57
CA PHE A 47 17.60 -16.48 -53.96
C PHE A 47 17.11 -17.23 -55.19
N LYS A 48 18.01 -17.63 -56.10
CA LYS A 48 17.68 -18.49 -57.24
C LYS A 48 17.19 -19.87 -56.77
N ARG A 49 17.86 -20.47 -55.78
CA ARG A 49 17.41 -21.72 -55.15
C ARG A 49 16.08 -21.55 -54.41
N MET A 50 15.90 -20.41 -53.73
CA MET A 50 14.65 -20.09 -53.03
C MET A 50 13.48 -19.97 -54.00
N ALA A 51 13.65 -19.20 -55.10
CA ALA A 51 12.64 -19.06 -56.13
C ALA A 51 12.24 -20.42 -56.73
N HIS A 52 13.23 -21.28 -57.00
CA HIS A 52 12.97 -22.63 -57.48
C HIS A 52 12.16 -23.48 -56.49
N ALA A 53 12.51 -23.44 -55.20
CA ALA A 53 11.76 -24.16 -54.16
C ALA A 53 10.31 -23.63 -54.03
N VAL A 54 10.10 -22.31 -54.16
CA VAL A 54 8.74 -21.72 -54.19
C VAL A 54 7.95 -22.18 -55.41
N SER A 55 8.55 -22.22 -56.59
CA SER A 55 7.91 -22.77 -57.80
C SER A 55 7.50 -24.24 -57.61
N GLN A 56 8.38 -25.06 -57.02
CA GLN A 56 8.06 -26.47 -56.74
C GLN A 56 6.90 -26.63 -55.77
N VAL A 57 6.77 -25.75 -54.78
CA VAL A 57 5.61 -25.73 -53.85
C VAL A 57 4.33 -25.33 -54.58
N LEU A 58 4.39 -24.35 -55.47
CA LEU A 58 3.24 -23.85 -56.24
C LEU A 58 2.74 -24.86 -57.28
N GLU A 59 3.61 -25.70 -57.81
CA GLU A 59 3.33 -26.70 -58.85
C GLU A 59 3.14 -28.11 -58.29
N ALA A 60 3.33 -28.32 -56.99
CA ALA A 60 3.25 -29.64 -56.37
C ALA A 60 1.82 -30.22 -56.41
N GLU A 61 1.72 -31.48 -56.83
CA GLU A 61 0.50 -32.27 -56.64
C GLU A 61 0.22 -32.49 -55.14
N THR A 62 -1.05 -32.71 -54.80
CA THR A 62 -1.51 -32.85 -53.41
C THR A 62 -0.73 -33.92 -52.63
N SER A 63 -0.29 -35.00 -53.29
CA SER A 63 0.50 -36.09 -52.69
C SER A 63 1.92 -35.69 -52.27
N ASN A 64 2.54 -34.71 -52.95
CA ASN A 64 3.93 -34.30 -52.72
C ASN A 64 4.05 -32.87 -52.15
N SER A 65 2.93 -32.16 -52.02
CA SER A 65 2.84 -30.80 -51.49
C SER A 65 3.50 -30.62 -50.12
N ALA A 66 3.37 -31.61 -49.24
CA ALA A 66 3.94 -31.59 -47.89
C ALA A 66 5.48 -31.63 -47.91
N GLU A 67 6.06 -32.50 -48.76
CA GLU A 67 7.50 -32.64 -48.93
C GLU A 67 8.11 -31.35 -49.48
N LYS A 68 7.52 -30.78 -50.54
CA LYS A 68 8.01 -29.53 -51.15
C LYS A 68 7.90 -28.33 -50.22
N LEU A 69 6.82 -28.24 -49.45
CA LEU A 69 6.68 -27.17 -48.46
C LEU A 69 7.72 -27.32 -47.33
N LEU A 70 8.05 -28.55 -46.93
CA LEU A 70 9.09 -28.83 -45.95
C LEU A 70 10.50 -28.50 -46.46
N GLU A 71 10.82 -28.86 -47.70
CA GLU A 71 12.08 -28.50 -48.35
C GLU A 71 12.27 -26.99 -48.42
N LEU A 72 11.23 -26.25 -48.86
CA LEU A 72 11.22 -24.79 -48.89
C LEU A 72 11.42 -24.20 -47.49
N GLY A 73 10.67 -24.67 -46.49
CA GLY A 73 10.77 -24.20 -45.11
C GLY A 73 12.14 -24.43 -44.51
N THR A 74 12.75 -25.58 -44.80
CA THR A 74 14.11 -25.93 -44.34
C THR A 74 15.15 -25.00 -44.96
N LEU A 75 15.13 -24.85 -46.30
CA LEU A 75 16.04 -23.95 -47.01
C LEU A 75 15.91 -22.51 -46.51
N LEU A 76 14.68 -22.03 -46.35
CA LEU A 76 14.39 -20.68 -45.87
C LEU A 76 14.94 -20.43 -44.47
N ASN A 77 14.70 -21.34 -43.53
CA ASN A 77 15.20 -21.19 -42.17
C ASN A 77 16.73 -21.26 -42.12
N SER A 78 17.38 -22.15 -42.89
CA SER A 78 18.84 -22.18 -42.99
C SER A 78 19.42 -20.85 -43.47
N VAL A 79 18.81 -20.23 -44.48
CA VAL A 79 19.25 -18.91 -44.97
C VAL A 79 19.05 -17.85 -43.89
N LEU A 80 17.87 -17.79 -43.27
CA LEU A 80 17.59 -16.82 -42.20
C LEU A 80 18.55 -16.94 -41.02
N TYR A 81 18.91 -18.16 -40.60
CA TYR A 81 19.87 -18.36 -39.51
C TYR A 81 21.27 -17.83 -39.84
N THR A 82 21.73 -17.94 -41.09
CA THR A 82 23.03 -17.38 -41.52
C THR A 82 23.06 -15.85 -41.60
N GLN A 83 21.90 -15.20 -41.63
CA GLN A 83 21.81 -13.72 -41.65
C GLN A 83 21.84 -13.12 -40.24
N GLY A 84 21.74 -13.94 -39.19
CA GLY A 84 21.92 -13.49 -37.81
C GLY A 84 23.35 -13.01 -37.58
N LYS A 85 23.53 -11.74 -37.24
CA LYS A 85 24.81 -11.20 -36.79
C LYS A 85 24.78 -11.04 -35.27
N THR A 86 25.70 -11.68 -34.58
CA THR A 86 25.93 -11.51 -33.12
C THR A 86 27.16 -10.67 -32.83
N GLU A 87 27.92 -10.29 -33.85
CA GLU A 87 29.14 -9.50 -33.73
C GLU A 87 28.80 -8.00 -33.69
N THR A 88 29.32 -7.31 -32.68
CA THR A 88 29.32 -5.86 -32.57
C THR A 88 30.60 -5.30 -33.19
N LYS A 89 30.53 -4.08 -33.75
CA LYS A 89 31.71 -3.35 -34.26
C LYS A 89 32.48 -2.64 -33.14
N GLU A 90 31.95 -2.66 -31.92
CA GLU A 90 32.54 -2.04 -30.76
C GLU A 90 33.65 -2.93 -30.20
N GLU A 91 34.63 -2.30 -29.54
CA GLU A 91 35.72 -3.01 -28.89
C GLU A 91 35.16 -3.83 -27.71
N LEU A 92 35.50 -5.12 -27.66
CA LEU A 92 35.04 -6.01 -26.61
C LEU A 92 35.74 -5.63 -25.29
N ALA A 93 34.96 -5.22 -24.30
CA ALA A 93 35.44 -4.98 -22.94
C ALA A 93 35.17 -6.21 -22.05
N PRO A 94 36.03 -6.50 -21.06
CA PRO A 94 35.71 -7.44 -20.01
C PRO A 94 34.43 -7.01 -19.28
N LEU A 95 33.50 -7.94 -19.09
CA LEU A 95 32.38 -7.73 -18.18
C LEU A 95 32.94 -7.68 -16.75
N GLU A 96 32.72 -6.56 -16.05
CA GLU A 96 32.84 -6.51 -14.59
C GLU A 96 31.76 -7.40 -14.00
N ALA A 97 32.02 -8.70 -13.92
CA ALA A 97 31.11 -9.64 -13.31
C ALA A 97 31.09 -9.39 -11.79
N ALA A 98 29.89 -9.38 -11.20
CA ALA A 98 29.77 -9.83 -9.82
C ALA A 98 30.44 -11.20 -9.73
N GLU A 99 31.21 -11.45 -8.67
CA GLU A 99 31.95 -12.71 -8.45
C GLU A 99 31.14 -13.89 -8.99
N ALA A 100 31.72 -14.63 -9.95
CA ALA A 100 31.01 -15.52 -10.87
C ALA A 100 30.13 -16.60 -10.21
N GLU A 101 30.25 -16.76 -8.90
CA GLU A 101 29.44 -17.61 -8.03
C GLU A 101 28.03 -17.04 -7.74
N SER A 102 27.81 -15.74 -7.93
CA SER A 102 26.54 -15.06 -7.63
C SER A 102 25.54 -15.04 -8.80
N ALA A 103 26.03 -15.12 -10.03
CA ALA A 103 25.23 -15.03 -11.24
C ALA A 103 24.78 -16.43 -11.70
N HIS A 104 23.55 -16.80 -11.37
CA HIS A 104 22.98 -18.08 -11.79
C HIS A 104 22.49 -17.97 -13.24
N PRO A 105 22.95 -18.83 -14.17
CA PRO A 105 22.41 -18.83 -15.53
C PRO A 105 20.93 -19.16 -15.48
N THR A 106 20.09 -18.23 -15.92
CA THR A 106 18.64 -18.41 -15.99
C THR A 106 18.24 -18.97 -17.35
N SER A 107 17.45 -20.05 -17.35
CA SER A 107 16.87 -20.64 -18.57
C SER A 107 15.52 -20.02 -18.94
N LEU A 108 15.23 -18.80 -18.46
CA LEU A 108 13.93 -18.17 -18.61
C LEU A 108 13.76 -17.63 -20.05
N PRO A 109 12.62 -17.93 -20.72
CA PRO A 109 12.36 -17.39 -22.05
C PRO A 109 12.10 -15.88 -21.95
N TYR A 110 12.56 -15.13 -22.97
CA TYR A 110 12.39 -13.66 -22.99
C TYR A 110 10.91 -13.25 -22.86
N ARG A 111 9.99 -14.00 -23.47
CA ARG A 111 8.55 -13.76 -23.38
C ARG A 111 8.03 -13.74 -21.93
N LYS A 112 8.68 -14.47 -21.02
CA LYS A 112 8.31 -14.52 -19.60
C LYS A 112 8.81 -13.29 -18.83
N ILE A 113 10.03 -12.81 -19.14
CA ILE A 113 10.61 -11.63 -18.47
C ILE A 113 10.19 -10.30 -19.12
N TYR A 114 9.69 -10.32 -20.35
CA TYR A 114 9.33 -9.11 -21.10
C TYR A 114 8.30 -8.23 -20.38
N PRO A 115 7.18 -8.75 -19.83
CA PRO A 115 6.21 -7.91 -19.11
C PRO A 115 6.83 -7.18 -17.91
N LEU A 116 7.78 -7.83 -17.22
CA LEU A 116 8.51 -7.22 -16.11
C LEU A 116 9.43 -6.10 -16.58
N ILE A 117 10.21 -6.33 -17.65
CA ILE A 117 11.07 -5.29 -18.23
C ILE A 117 10.23 -4.11 -18.74
N GLU A 118 9.08 -4.38 -19.36
CA GLU A 118 8.15 -3.35 -19.80
C GLU A 118 7.63 -2.53 -18.62
N ALA A 119 7.22 -3.18 -17.52
CA ALA A 119 6.78 -2.51 -16.30
C ALA A 119 7.88 -1.63 -15.67
N LEU A 120 9.15 -2.05 -15.74
CA LEU A 120 10.30 -1.28 -15.23
C LEU A 120 10.69 -0.09 -16.12
N THR A 121 10.45 -0.18 -17.43
CA THR A 121 11.02 0.78 -18.40
C THR A 121 10.00 1.68 -19.07
N LYS A 122 8.72 1.32 -19.03
CA LYS A 122 7.63 2.08 -19.65
C LYS A 122 6.72 2.70 -18.60
N LYS A 123 5.91 3.67 -19.04
CA LYS A 123 4.83 4.26 -18.24
C LYS A 123 3.52 3.56 -18.57
N GLY A 124 2.67 3.38 -17.57
CA GLY A 124 1.38 2.72 -17.72
C GLY A 124 0.72 2.42 -16.38
N GLN A 125 -0.56 2.03 -16.43
CA GLN A 125 -1.28 1.50 -15.27
C GLN A 125 -0.87 0.03 -15.03
N GLY A 126 -1.01 -0.46 -13.81
CA GLY A 126 -0.74 -1.86 -13.47
C GLY A 126 0.74 -2.26 -13.37
N ARG A 127 1.69 -1.30 -13.49
CA ARG A 127 3.13 -1.59 -13.39
C ARG A 127 3.49 -2.26 -12.06
N MET A 128 2.95 -1.76 -10.95
CA MET A 128 3.25 -2.29 -9.62
C MET A 128 2.86 -3.77 -9.46
N GLU A 129 1.72 -4.16 -10.03
CA GLU A 129 1.27 -5.55 -10.02
C GLU A 129 2.25 -6.46 -10.78
N GLN A 130 2.74 -6.01 -11.93
CA GLN A 130 3.75 -6.74 -12.69
C GLN A 130 5.09 -6.84 -11.95
N LEU A 131 5.48 -5.81 -11.18
CA LEU A 131 6.68 -5.87 -10.33
C LEU A 131 6.51 -6.88 -9.18
N ARG A 132 5.34 -6.93 -8.53
CA ARG A 132 5.05 -7.89 -7.46
C ARG A 132 5.06 -9.33 -7.99
N LEU A 133 4.33 -9.59 -9.08
CA LEU A 133 4.32 -10.90 -9.74
C LEU A 133 5.73 -11.32 -10.17
N GLY A 134 6.50 -10.42 -10.77
CA GLY A 134 7.88 -10.69 -11.16
C GLY A 134 8.81 -11.01 -9.99
N HIS A 135 8.56 -10.42 -8.81
CA HIS A 135 9.28 -10.73 -7.58
C HIS A 135 8.90 -12.11 -7.02
N GLU A 136 7.60 -12.41 -6.93
CA GLU A 136 7.08 -13.70 -6.49
C GLU A 136 7.62 -14.85 -7.36
N GLU A 137 7.67 -14.64 -8.67
CA GLU A 137 8.23 -15.60 -9.63
C GLU A 137 9.76 -15.60 -9.72
N ARG A 138 10.45 -14.80 -8.88
CA ARG A 138 11.91 -14.68 -8.82
C ARG A 138 12.57 -14.27 -10.16
N LEU A 139 11.86 -13.49 -10.98
CA LEU A 139 12.34 -13.06 -12.30
C LEU A 139 13.46 -12.01 -12.21
N PHE A 140 13.56 -11.27 -11.11
CA PHE A 140 14.62 -10.27 -10.89
C PHE A 140 16.03 -10.87 -10.74
N LEU A 141 16.14 -12.18 -10.51
CA LEU A 141 17.43 -12.88 -10.48
C LEU A 141 18.02 -13.09 -11.89
N ASP A 142 17.24 -12.83 -12.94
CA ASP A 142 17.72 -12.86 -14.32
C ASP A 142 18.57 -11.62 -14.61
N LEU A 143 19.82 -11.83 -15.04
CA LEU A 143 20.78 -10.76 -15.33
C LEU A 143 20.27 -9.73 -16.34
N ARG A 144 19.33 -10.10 -17.22
CA ARG A 144 18.75 -9.17 -18.21
C ARG A 144 17.77 -8.17 -17.58
N VAL A 145 17.24 -8.46 -16.40
CA VAL A 145 16.27 -7.62 -15.69
C VAL A 145 16.98 -6.62 -14.78
N ILE A 146 18.11 -7.01 -14.18
CA ILE A 146 18.84 -6.21 -13.17
C ILE A 146 19.14 -4.78 -13.64
N PRO A 147 19.66 -4.52 -14.85
CA PRO A 147 19.92 -3.14 -15.28
C PRO A 147 18.66 -2.27 -15.33
N ALA A 148 17.53 -2.83 -15.76
CA ALA A 148 16.25 -2.13 -15.79
C ALA A 148 15.71 -1.87 -14.38
N ALA A 149 15.89 -2.82 -13.45
CA ALA A 149 15.52 -2.65 -12.05
C ALA A 149 16.34 -1.53 -11.38
N VAL A 150 17.66 -1.51 -11.62
CA VAL A 150 18.52 -0.43 -11.11
C VAL A 150 18.17 0.91 -11.74
N SER A 151 17.85 0.97 -13.04
CA SER A 151 17.42 2.22 -13.70
C SER A 151 16.10 2.73 -13.13
N ALA A 152 15.17 1.83 -12.76
CA ALA A 152 13.87 2.18 -12.19
C ALA A 152 13.95 2.77 -10.76
N LEU A 153 15.14 2.83 -10.13
CA LEU A 153 15.37 3.63 -8.92
C LEU A 153 15.18 5.15 -9.15
N ASP A 154 15.21 5.59 -10.42
CA ASP A 154 14.89 6.95 -10.85
C ASP A 154 13.40 7.14 -11.25
N ASP A 155 12.53 6.15 -11.08
CA ASP A 155 11.12 6.29 -11.50
C ASP A 155 10.41 7.40 -10.72
N SER A 156 9.60 8.19 -11.45
CA SER A 156 8.83 9.31 -10.89
C SER A 156 7.71 8.89 -9.93
N TYR A 157 7.22 7.64 -10.03
CA TYR A 157 6.17 7.12 -9.15
C TYR A 157 6.82 6.47 -7.93
N ALA A 158 6.83 7.20 -6.81
CA ALA A 158 7.63 6.90 -5.61
C ALA A 158 7.52 5.47 -5.05
N GLU A 159 6.37 4.81 -5.20
CA GLU A 159 6.18 3.41 -4.76
C GLU A 159 7.13 2.43 -5.45
N ILE A 160 7.46 2.65 -6.74
CA ILE A 160 8.36 1.77 -7.51
C ILE A 160 9.80 1.80 -6.99
N PRO A 161 10.50 2.95 -6.93
CA PRO A 161 11.87 2.98 -6.45
C PRO A 161 11.95 2.60 -4.97
N ASP A 162 10.92 2.88 -4.17
CA ASP A 162 10.90 2.47 -2.76
C ASP A 162 10.78 0.94 -2.63
N TYR A 163 9.91 0.30 -3.40
CA TYR A 163 9.78 -1.17 -3.45
C TYR A 163 11.07 -1.83 -3.96
N LEU A 164 11.64 -1.32 -5.06
CA LEU A 164 12.87 -1.89 -5.64
C LEU A 164 14.06 -1.78 -4.68
N HIS A 165 14.19 -0.65 -4.00
CA HIS A 165 15.27 -0.39 -3.05
C HIS A 165 15.16 -1.23 -1.78
N ARG A 166 13.95 -1.42 -1.23
CA ARG A 166 13.74 -2.11 0.06
C ARG A 166 13.56 -3.61 -0.08
N GLU A 167 12.85 -4.06 -1.10
CA GLU A 167 12.37 -5.45 -1.18
C GLU A 167 13.08 -6.26 -2.27
N VAL A 168 13.47 -5.66 -3.39
CA VAL A 168 13.93 -6.41 -4.57
C VAL A 168 15.45 -6.45 -4.68
N LEU A 169 16.11 -5.31 -4.78
CA LEU A 169 17.56 -5.24 -5.02
C LEU A 169 18.41 -5.82 -3.88
N PRO A 170 18.00 -5.72 -2.59
CA PRO A 170 18.67 -6.45 -1.51
C PRO A 170 18.63 -7.99 -1.69
N VAL A 171 17.52 -8.53 -2.23
CA VAL A 171 17.36 -9.97 -2.50
C VAL A 171 18.15 -10.40 -3.73
N VAL A 172 18.23 -9.56 -4.77
CA VAL A 172 19.13 -9.76 -5.91
C VAL A 172 20.59 -9.83 -5.44
N GLY A 173 20.92 -9.10 -4.38
CA GLY A 173 22.21 -9.21 -3.70
C GLY A 173 23.37 -8.70 -4.55
N THR A 174 24.53 -9.34 -4.41
CA THR A 174 25.77 -8.90 -5.07
C THR A 174 25.72 -8.91 -6.59
N ALA A 175 24.78 -9.65 -7.20
CA ALA A 175 24.53 -9.63 -8.64
C ALA A 175 24.09 -8.25 -9.16
N ALA A 176 23.55 -7.38 -8.28
CA ALA A 176 23.17 -6.01 -8.64
C ALA A 176 24.37 -5.05 -8.69
N LEU A 177 25.51 -5.37 -8.05
CA LEU A 177 26.65 -4.46 -7.88
C LEU A 177 27.18 -3.88 -9.20
N PRO A 178 27.38 -4.65 -10.29
CA PRO A 178 27.87 -4.09 -11.54
C PRO A 178 26.93 -3.03 -12.12
N ALA A 179 25.62 -3.31 -12.13
CA ALA A 179 24.63 -2.36 -12.63
C ALA A 179 24.52 -1.12 -11.72
N LEU A 180 24.59 -1.30 -10.40
CA LEU A 180 24.61 -0.19 -9.44
C LEU A 180 25.81 0.72 -9.64
N LYS A 181 27.03 0.16 -9.77
CA LYS A 181 28.26 0.92 -10.00
C LYS A 181 28.24 1.64 -11.35
N GLN A 182 27.84 0.94 -12.41
CA GLN A 182 27.79 1.51 -13.76
C GLN A 182 26.80 2.67 -13.88
N GLN A 183 25.67 2.59 -13.16
CA GLN A 183 24.59 3.59 -13.26
C GLN A 183 24.66 4.69 -12.18
N PHE A 184 25.52 4.55 -11.17
CA PHE A 184 25.67 5.54 -10.11
C PHE A 184 26.35 6.81 -10.64
N ARG A 185 25.80 7.97 -10.27
CA ARG A 185 26.37 9.28 -10.57
C ARG A 185 26.49 10.14 -9.32
N MET A 186 27.66 10.73 -9.13
CA MET A 186 27.92 11.65 -8.00
C MET A 186 27.03 12.90 -8.03
N ASP A 187 26.76 13.45 -9.23
CA ASP A 187 25.89 14.59 -9.47
C ASP A 187 24.41 14.20 -9.65
N GLY A 188 24.07 12.95 -9.31
CA GLY A 188 22.77 12.34 -9.48
C GLY A 188 21.69 12.77 -8.49
N GLY A 189 20.49 12.22 -8.64
CA GLY A 189 19.33 12.55 -7.79
C GLY A 189 19.05 11.53 -6.68
N LYS A 190 17.77 11.44 -6.27
CA LYS A 190 17.32 10.46 -5.26
C LYS A 190 17.55 9.00 -5.66
N GLY A 191 17.50 8.67 -6.95
CA GLY A 191 17.82 7.31 -7.41
C GLY A 191 19.30 6.99 -7.21
N ASP A 192 20.19 7.95 -7.43
CA ASP A 192 21.63 7.78 -7.19
C ASP A 192 21.96 7.71 -5.69
N ALA A 193 21.25 8.44 -4.83
CA ALA A 193 21.32 8.24 -3.38
C ALA A 193 20.91 6.80 -2.97
N ARG A 194 19.83 6.26 -3.54
CA ARG A 194 19.42 4.86 -3.33
C ARG A 194 20.47 3.87 -3.84
N ARG A 195 21.10 4.15 -4.99
CA ARG A 195 22.20 3.32 -5.51
C ARG A 195 23.40 3.31 -4.56
N LEU A 196 23.79 4.47 -4.03
CA LEU A 196 24.88 4.56 -3.05
C LEU A 196 24.57 3.75 -1.79
N GLN A 197 23.35 3.84 -1.28
CA GLN A 197 22.91 3.04 -0.13
C GLN A 197 22.96 1.55 -0.41
N LEU A 198 22.51 1.11 -1.59
CA LEU A 198 22.58 -0.30 -1.99
C LEU A 198 24.01 -0.79 -2.18
N LEU A 199 24.90 0.03 -2.76
CA LEU A 199 26.33 -0.29 -2.89
C LEU A 199 26.94 -0.57 -1.51
N HIS A 200 26.77 0.34 -0.57
CA HIS A 200 27.23 0.18 0.81
C HIS A 200 26.58 -1.03 1.50
N THR A 201 25.26 -1.22 1.39
CA THR A 201 24.55 -2.33 2.03
C THR A 201 25.02 -3.69 1.53
N LEU A 202 25.27 -3.81 0.22
CA LEU A 202 25.69 -5.06 -0.42
C LEU A 202 27.18 -5.33 -0.26
N ARG A 203 28.01 -4.30 0.01
CA ARG A 203 29.45 -4.45 0.21
C ARG A 203 30.05 -3.42 1.19
N PRO A 204 29.70 -3.49 2.50
CA PRO A 204 30.03 -2.42 3.45
C PRO A 204 31.52 -2.11 3.55
N ALA A 205 32.37 -3.13 3.67
CA ALA A 205 33.80 -2.96 3.95
C ALA A 205 34.65 -2.46 2.76
N SER A 206 34.09 -2.26 1.56
CA SER A 206 34.87 -1.91 0.35
C SER A 206 34.64 -0.49 -0.17
N ASP A 207 33.73 0.29 0.43
CA ASP A 207 33.23 1.53 -0.20
C ASP A 207 33.45 2.80 0.63
N LEU A 208 34.26 2.78 1.71
CA LEU A 208 34.52 3.98 2.53
C LEU A 208 35.09 5.15 1.70
N GLU A 209 36.02 4.89 0.78
CA GLU A 209 36.59 5.92 -0.11
C GLU A 209 35.51 6.55 -1.01
N LEU A 210 34.61 5.72 -1.55
CA LEU A 210 33.47 6.19 -2.35
C LEU A 210 32.51 7.04 -1.49
N LEU A 211 32.24 6.62 -0.25
CA LEU A 211 31.38 7.37 0.67
C LEU A 211 31.98 8.73 1.03
N LEU A 212 33.27 8.78 1.35
CA LEU A 212 33.96 10.03 1.65
C LEU A 212 33.95 10.98 0.43
N GLN A 213 34.20 10.44 -0.77
CA GLN A 213 34.12 11.24 -1.99
C GLN A 213 32.68 11.74 -2.24
N ALA A 214 31.68 10.87 -2.08
CA ALA A 214 30.27 11.24 -2.23
C ALA A 214 29.82 12.28 -1.19
N ALA A 215 30.32 12.21 0.05
CA ALA A 215 30.04 13.16 1.12
C ALA A 215 30.72 14.53 0.91
N ALA A 216 31.79 14.59 0.14
CA ALA A 216 32.49 15.83 -0.19
C ALA A 216 31.95 16.48 -1.49
N GLU A 217 31.76 15.69 -2.55
CA GLU A 217 31.57 16.19 -3.92
C GLU A 217 30.18 15.91 -4.51
N GLY A 218 29.38 15.07 -3.85
CA GLY A 218 28.08 14.65 -4.36
C GLY A 218 27.04 15.77 -4.45
N SER A 219 25.98 15.51 -5.22
CA SER A 219 24.74 16.31 -5.18
C SER A 219 24.18 16.35 -3.75
N THR A 220 23.22 17.24 -3.47
CA THR A 220 22.64 17.36 -2.12
C THR A 220 22.08 16.03 -1.62
N GLU A 221 21.43 15.27 -2.50
CA GLU A 221 20.81 13.97 -2.24
C GLU A 221 21.86 12.88 -2.00
N VAL A 222 22.86 12.78 -2.88
CA VAL A 222 23.94 11.80 -2.78
C VAL A 222 24.79 12.07 -1.54
N ARG A 223 25.13 13.34 -1.31
CA ARG A 223 25.90 13.80 -0.16
C ARG A 223 25.19 13.53 1.17
N SER A 224 23.89 13.81 1.24
CA SER A 224 23.09 13.51 2.45
C SER A 224 23.12 12.01 2.78
N MET A 225 22.91 11.16 1.76
CA MET A 225 22.98 9.71 1.96
C MET A 225 24.37 9.26 2.39
N ALA A 226 25.43 9.76 1.74
CA ALA A 226 26.80 9.41 2.09
C ALA A 226 27.11 9.74 3.55
N ILE A 227 26.72 10.92 4.04
CA ILE A 227 26.92 11.35 5.43
C ILE A 227 26.15 10.44 6.40
N GLU A 228 24.91 10.07 6.09
CA GLU A 228 24.15 9.13 6.92
C GLU A 228 24.84 7.75 7.01
N LEU A 229 25.41 7.25 5.90
CA LEU A 229 26.11 5.97 5.86
C LEU A 229 27.47 6.01 6.58
N LEU A 230 28.10 7.18 6.70
CA LEU A 230 29.35 7.34 7.47
C LEU A 230 29.16 7.04 8.97
N SER A 231 27.93 6.95 9.48
CA SER A 231 27.67 6.48 10.85
C SER A 231 28.14 5.06 11.15
N ASP A 232 28.37 4.24 10.12
CA ASP A 232 28.95 2.90 10.29
C ASP A 232 30.48 2.93 10.52
N TYR A 233 31.10 4.12 10.45
CA TYR A 233 32.54 4.36 10.58
C TYR A 233 32.80 5.40 11.69
N PRO A 234 32.84 5.00 12.97
CA PRO A 234 33.02 5.92 14.09
C PRO A 234 34.27 6.81 13.99
N GLU A 235 35.32 6.35 13.32
CA GLU A 235 36.53 7.14 13.03
C GLU A 235 36.28 8.38 12.15
N GLN A 236 35.11 8.49 11.51
CA GLN A 236 34.70 9.64 10.69
C GLN A 236 33.80 10.63 11.45
N GLU A 237 33.66 10.47 12.77
CA GLU A 237 32.83 11.36 13.60
C GLU A 237 33.18 12.84 13.43
N ASP A 238 34.47 13.19 13.43
CA ASP A 238 34.93 14.58 13.25
C ASP A 238 34.41 15.21 11.95
N PHE A 239 34.44 14.43 10.86
CA PHE A 239 33.90 14.86 9.58
C PHE A 239 32.39 15.06 9.66
N ILE A 240 31.65 14.13 10.28
CA ILE A 240 30.19 14.21 10.46
C ILE A 240 29.83 15.44 11.31
N LEU A 241 30.58 15.72 12.38
CA LEU A 241 30.41 16.90 13.22
C LEU A 241 30.59 18.19 12.42
N GLU A 242 31.58 18.26 11.53
CA GLU A 242 31.74 19.38 10.59
C GLU A 242 30.52 19.53 9.66
N GLN A 243 30.01 18.42 9.13
CA GLN A 243 28.83 18.43 8.25
C GLN A 243 27.56 18.92 8.96
N ALA A 244 27.48 18.77 10.28
CA ALA A 244 26.37 19.28 11.07
C ALA A 244 26.30 20.82 11.05
N ASP A 245 27.36 21.52 10.68
CA ASP A 245 27.40 22.99 10.55
C ASP A 245 27.30 23.49 9.09
N ASP A 246 26.98 22.60 8.13
CA ASP A 246 26.84 22.95 6.71
C ASP A 246 25.75 24.01 6.45
N LYS A 247 25.89 24.79 5.37
CA LYS A 247 24.93 25.84 4.99
C LYS A 247 23.57 25.25 4.58
N LYS A 248 23.54 24.07 3.96
CA LYS A 248 22.34 23.38 3.47
C LYS A 248 21.66 22.61 4.61
N LYS A 249 20.33 22.77 4.73
CA LYS A 249 19.53 22.15 5.80
C LYS A 249 19.52 20.63 5.70
N GLU A 250 19.50 20.12 4.47
CA GLU A 250 19.48 18.69 4.14
C GLU A 250 20.74 17.98 4.66
N ILE A 251 21.89 18.63 4.49
CA ILE A 251 23.20 18.12 4.92
C ILE A 251 23.32 18.12 6.44
N ARG A 252 22.90 19.22 7.09
CA ARG A 252 22.85 19.25 8.56
C ARG A 252 21.93 18.17 9.11
N ARG A 253 20.76 17.96 8.49
CA ARG A 253 19.82 16.90 8.89
C ARG A 253 20.48 15.52 8.78
N ALA A 254 21.11 15.20 7.65
CA ALA A 254 21.83 13.95 7.45
C ALA A 254 22.93 13.71 8.50
N ALA A 255 23.72 14.75 8.80
CA ALA A 255 24.74 14.69 9.84
C ALA A 255 24.15 14.40 11.22
N LEU A 256 23.02 15.03 11.59
CA LEU A 256 22.35 14.75 12.86
C LEU A 256 21.84 13.30 12.93
N PHE A 257 21.33 12.71 11.84
CA PHE A 257 20.98 11.28 11.78
C PHE A 257 22.19 10.37 11.94
N ALA A 258 23.33 10.74 11.37
CA ALA A 258 24.55 9.97 11.54
C ALA A 258 25.03 10.02 13.01
N LEU A 259 25.05 11.21 13.61
CA LEU A 259 25.42 11.42 15.02
C LEU A 259 24.49 10.69 15.99
N SER A 260 23.18 10.60 15.69
CA SER A 260 22.25 9.87 16.56
C SER A 260 22.51 8.36 16.60
N ARG A 261 23.11 7.81 15.55
CA ARG A 261 23.55 6.41 15.53
C ARG A 261 24.87 6.21 16.29
N LEU A 262 25.79 7.17 16.23
CA LEU A 262 27.05 7.13 16.96
C LEU A 262 26.84 7.22 18.48
N GLY A 263 26.06 8.22 18.94
CA GLY A 263 25.70 8.35 20.34
C GLY A 263 26.87 8.56 21.32
N THR A 264 28.00 9.05 20.83
CA THR A 264 29.17 9.51 21.59
C THR A 264 28.88 10.82 22.34
N GLU A 265 29.76 11.21 23.26
CA GLU A 265 29.59 12.43 24.07
C GLU A 265 29.48 13.68 23.18
N GLU A 266 30.34 13.78 22.17
CA GLU A 266 30.37 14.88 21.20
C GLU A 266 29.12 14.88 20.29
N ALA A 267 28.67 13.71 19.83
CA ALA A 267 27.43 13.57 19.08
C ALA A 267 26.20 14.00 19.91
N ILE A 268 26.13 13.55 21.17
CA ILE A 268 25.07 13.94 22.12
C ILE A 268 25.08 15.46 22.32
N ALA A 269 26.25 16.05 22.58
CA ALA A 269 26.39 17.50 22.75
C ALA A 269 25.94 18.26 21.50
N ARG A 270 26.27 17.74 20.30
CA ARG A 270 25.88 18.37 19.03
C ARG A 270 24.39 18.26 18.75
N LEU A 271 23.75 17.13 19.06
CA LEU A 271 22.30 16.93 18.95
C LEU A 271 21.54 17.84 19.92
N TYR A 272 21.99 17.91 21.17
CA TYR A 272 21.40 18.79 22.18
C TYR A 272 21.56 20.27 21.81
N LYS A 273 22.71 20.67 21.27
CA LYS A 273 22.90 22.02 20.70
C LYS A 273 21.96 22.30 19.53
N ALA A 274 21.72 21.33 18.66
CA ALA A 274 20.81 21.49 17.52
C ALA A 274 19.37 21.75 17.97
N LEU A 275 18.89 21.00 18.97
CA LEU A 275 17.55 21.15 19.57
C LEU A 275 17.28 22.57 20.09
N ASN A 276 18.32 23.23 20.60
CA ASN A 276 18.28 24.56 21.19
C ASN A 276 18.70 25.68 20.21
N SER A 277 18.58 25.45 18.90
CA SER A 277 19.02 26.38 17.87
C SER A 277 18.00 26.49 16.72
N LYS A 278 18.36 27.19 15.64
CA LYS A 278 17.57 27.25 14.39
C LYS A 278 17.32 25.87 13.76
N ASP A 279 18.10 24.86 14.15
CA ASP A 279 18.01 23.50 13.64
C ASP A 279 17.09 22.60 14.50
N GLN A 280 16.32 23.19 15.43
CA GLN A 280 15.40 22.47 16.32
C GLN A 280 14.54 21.43 15.59
N ASP A 281 13.85 21.83 14.52
CA ASP A 281 12.95 20.95 13.78
C ASP A 281 13.67 19.73 13.15
N ILE A 282 14.92 19.90 12.70
CA ILE A 282 15.69 18.80 12.09
C ILE A 282 16.43 17.94 13.11
N ALA A 283 16.48 18.37 14.38
CA ALA A 283 17.10 17.63 15.47
C ALA A 283 16.15 16.63 16.14
N ILE A 284 14.84 16.92 16.15
CA ILE A 284 13.83 16.12 16.87
C ILE A 284 13.88 14.63 16.47
N GLU A 285 13.78 14.32 15.18
CA GLU A 285 13.74 12.94 14.70
C GLU A 285 15.07 12.19 14.94
N PRO A 286 16.27 12.77 14.65
CA PRO A 286 17.53 12.19 15.11
C PRO A 286 17.59 11.90 16.61
N ILE A 287 17.11 12.83 17.45
CA ILE A 287 17.11 12.66 18.91
C ILE A 287 16.19 11.50 19.33
N GLN A 288 15.00 11.37 18.71
CA GLN A 288 14.09 10.24 18.96
C GLN A 288 14.76 8.89 18.65
N LEU A 289 15.60 8.81 17.61
CA LEU A 289 16.32 7.60 17.23
C LEU A 289 17.59 7.32 18.05
N CYS A 290 18.16 8.34 18.69
CA CYS A 290 19.39 8.20 19.47
C CYS A 290 19.20 7.28 20.67
N LYS A 291 20.01 6.22 20.81
CA LYS A 291 19.88 5.25 21.91
C LYS A 291 20.58 5.68 23.20
N ALA A 292 21.37 6.75 23.17
CA ALA A 292 22.09 7.23 24.33
C ALA A 292 21.12 7.80 25.39
N ASN A 293 21.09 7.18 26.58
CA ASN A 293 20.20 7.60 27.66
C ASN A 293 20.56 8.99 28.20
N GLU A 294 21.85 9.34 28.20
CA GLU A 294 22.33 10.65 28.65
C GLU A 294 21.67 11.82 27.91
N LEU A 295 21.50 11.72 26.59
CA LEU A 295 20.79 12.74 25.81
C LEU A 295 19.34 12.88 26.28
N THR A 296 18.67 11.77 26.58
CA THR A 296 17.29 11.77 27.09
C THR A 296 17.20 12.46 28.45
N LEU A 297 18.16 12.18 29.35
CA LEU A 297 18.24 12.83 30.66
C LEU A 297 18.51 14.34 30.53
N ASN A 298 19.42 14.76 29.62
CA ASN A 298 19.70 16.17 29.37
C ASN A 298 18.45 16.93 28.88
N ILE A 299 17.66 16.31 28.01
CA ILE A 299 16.39 16.87 27.54
C ILE A 299 15.37 16.97 28.68
N LEU A 300 15.29 15.96 29.56
CA LEU A 300 14.39 15.98 30.71
C LEU A 300 14.75 17.10 31.71
N GLU A 301 16.03 17.33 31.97
CA GLU A 301 16.46 18.43 32.84
C GLU A 301 16.16 19.81 32.22
N HIS A 302 16.35 19.94 30.91
CA HIS A 302 15.95 21.15 30.19
C HIS A 302 14.43 21.37 30.25
N ALA A 303 13.64 20.33 30.00
CA ALA A 303 12.18 20.38 30.01
C ALA A 303 11.63 20.77 31.39
N LYS A 304 12.24 20.27 32.48
CA LYS A 304 11.93 20.69 33.86
C LYS A 304 12.21 22.18 34.09
N THR A 305 13.31 22.69 33.54
CA THR A 305 13.64 24.12 33.60
C THR A 305 12.61 24.96 32.86
N MET A 306 12.15 24.52 31.69
CA MET A 306 11.10 25.21 30.93
C MET A 306 9.76 25.20 31.68
N LEU A 307 9.40 24.07 32.32
CA LEU A 307 8.24 23.99 33.20
C LEU A 307 8.32 25.01 34.35
N ASP A 308 9.47 25.13 35.02
CA ASP A 308 9.65 26.09 36.11
C ASP A 308 9.57 27.54 35.63
N ASN A 309 10.05 27.86 34.43
CA ASN A 309 9.88 29.18 33.82
C ASN A 309 8.41 29.50 33.55
N ILE A 310 7.64 28.53 33.02
CA ILE A 310 6.19 28.65 32.81
C ILE A 310 5.47 28.93 34.14
N LYS A 311 5.80 28.17 35.20
CA LYS A 311 5.23 28.36 36.55
C LYS A 311 5.52 29.75 37.11
N ARG A 312 6.73 30.26 36.89
CA ARG A 312 7.15 31.61 37.29
C ARG A 312 6.63 32.72 36.37
N ARG A 313 5.88 32.38 35.31
CA ARG A 313 5.42 33.29 34.26
C ARG A 313 6.56 34.07 33.60
N SER A 314 7.75 33.46 33.50
CA SER A 314 8.94 34.04 32.87
C SER A 314 9.10 33.49 31.46
N ASN A 315 9.22 34.36 30.45
CA ASN A 315 9.41 33.99 29.03
C ASN A 315 8.49 32.85 28.57
N VAL A 316 7.20 32.95 28.90
CA VAL A 316 6.23 31.85 28.74
C VAL A 316 6.15 31.37 27.29
N SER A 317 6.12 32.28 26.32
CA SER A 317 6.05 31.93 24.90
C SER A 317 7.24 31.06 24.46
N ASP A 318 8.46 31.52 24.75
CA ASP A 318 9.68 30.80 24.38
C ASP A 318 9.79 29.48 25.14
N SER A 319 9.47 29.47 26.44
CA SER A 319 9.49 28.27 27.27
C SER A 319 8.48 27.23 26.79
N THR A 320 7.29 27.65 26.33
CA THR A 320 6.29 26.75 25.74
C THR A 320 6.79 26.15 24.43
N GLN A 321 7.41 26.95 23.55
CA GLN A 321 7.97 26.44 22.29
C GLN A 321 9.09 25.43 22.53
N LEU A 322 10.03 25.76 23.43
CA LEU A 322 11.15 24.88 23.77
C LEU A 322 10.67 23.58 24.42
N LEU A 323 9.73 23.67 25.38
CA LEU A 323 9.16 22.48 26.02
C LEU A 323 8.39 21.59 25.04
N LEU A 324 7.74 22.16 24.02
CA LEU A 324 7.08 21.36 22.99
C LEU A 324 8.10 20.56 22.17
N ALA A 325 9.23 21.17 21.83
CA ALA A 325 10.31 20.48 21.14
C ALA A 325 10.90 19.37 22.02
N ASP A 326 11.11 19.62 23.32
CA ASP A 326 11.57 18.61 24.27
C ASP A 326 10.59 17.41 24.34
N ILE A 327 9.29 17.65 24.52
CA ILE A 327 8.27 16.59 24.55
C ILE A 327 8.29 15.78 23.24
N ARG A 328 8.36 16.45 22.09
CA ARG A 328 8.45 15.77 20.79
C ARG A 328 9.72 14.94 20.67
N SER A 329 10.85 15.42 21.17
CA SER A 329 12.11 14.67 21.20
C SER A 329 12.09 13.42 22.08
N LEU A 330 11.20 13.37 23.08
CA LEU A 330 10.99 12.21 23.95
C LEU A 330 10.06 11.14 23.35
N HIS A 331 9.49 11.37 22.16
CA HIS A 331 8.71 10.36 21.45
C HIS A 331 9.51 9.07 21.24
N VAL A 332 8.87 7.91 21.38
CA VAL A 332 9.47 6.55 21.36
C VAL A 332 10.36 6.21 22.59
N LYS A 333 10.71 7.17 23.46
CA LYS A 333 11.55 6.90 24.65
C LYS A 333 10.74 6.23 25.77
N ARG A 334 10.90 4.92 25.92
CA ARG A 334 10.26 4.12 26.98
C ARG A 334 11.13 4.01 28.24
N VAL A 335 11.50 5.15 28.83
CA VAL A 335 12.26 5.19 30.09
C VAL A 335 11.40 5.72 31.25
N PRO A 336 11.53 5.19 32.49
CA PRO A 336 10.69 5.60 33.63
C PRO A 336 10.73 7.11 33.94
N GLU A 337 11.84 7.76 33.67
CA GLU A 337 12.03 9.19 33.89
C GLU A 337 11.15 10.04 32.96
N VAL A 338 10.90 9.56 31.73
CA VAL A 338 9.96 10.20 30.79
C VAL A 338 8.54 10.10 31.31
N VAL A 339 8.11 8.90 31.75
CA VAL A 339 6.77 8.72 32.35
C VAL A 339 6.60 9.65 33.55
N SER A 340 7.56 9.63 34.48
CA SER A 340 7.55 10.47 35.69
C SER A 340 7.46 11.96 35.36
N PHE A 341 8.15 12.40 34.31
CA PHE A 341 8.12 13.78 33.87
C PHE A 341 6.77 14.18 33.25
N LEU A 342 6.19 13.33 32.39
CA LEU A 342 4.88 13.61 31.78
C LEU A 342 3.76 13.58 32.82
N GLU A 343 3.82 12.67 33.79
CA GLU A 343 2.93 12.66 34.95
C GLU A 343 3.06 13.94 35.78
N LEU A 344 4.29 14.41 36.01
CA LEU A 344 4.56 15.68 36.70
C LEU A 344 3.93 16.87 35.94
N LEU A 345 4.09 16.95 34.62
CA LEU A 345 3.46 17.99 33.79
C LEU A 345 1.94 18.00 33.99
N LEU A 346 1.31 16.84 33.80
CA LEU A 346 -0.15 16.72 33.86
C LEU A 346 -0.71 16.78 35.28
N SER A 347 0.12 16.65 36.31
CA SER A 347 -0.26 16.83 37.72
C SER A 347 -0.04 18.26 38.23
N THR A 348 0.56 19.15 37.44
CA THR A 348 0.91 20.51 37.87
C THR A 348 -0.22 21.50 37.54
N PRO A 349 -0.94 22.07 38.52
CA PRO A 349 -2.10 22.95 38.23
C PRO A 349 -1.74 24.20 37.43
N ASP A 350 -0.59 24.82 37.72
CA ASP A 350 -0.09 26.01 36.99
C ASP A 350 0.21 25.71 35.51
N PHE A 351 0.41 24.43 35.18
CA PHE A 351 0.61 23.96 33.81
C PHE A 351 -0.71 23.65 33.10
N ILE A 352 -1.83 23.44 33.82
CA ILE A 352 -3.14 23.15 33.22
C ILE A 352 -3.92 24.45 32.98
N VAL A 353 -3.38 25.27 32.08
CA VAL A 353 -3.94 26.57 31.67
C VAL A 353 -4.13 26.64 30.15
N PRO A 354 -4.92 27.57 29.59
CA PRO A 354 -5.13 27.64 28.14
C PRO A 354 -3.85 27.86 27.32
N GLU A 355 -2.88 28.61 27.85
CA GLU A 355 -1.63 28.95 27.15
C GLU A 355 -0.71 27.75 26.89
N THR A 356 -0.90 26.65 27.62
CA THR A 356 -0.12 25.42 27.53
C THR A 356 -0.93 24.23 27.00
N GLU A 357 -2.13 24.48 26.45
CA GLU A 357 -3.04 23.44 25.95
C GLU A 357 -2.37 22.49 24.95
N ALA A 358 -1.62 23.01 23.98
CA ALA A 358 -0.89 22.19 23.00
C ALA A 358 0.17 21.28 23.66
N LEU A 359 0.79 21.72 24.76
CA LEU A 359 1.74 20.90 25.50
C LEU A 359 1.05 19.82 26.32
N GLN A 360 -0.11 20.13 26.89
CA GLN A 360 -0.92 19.18 27.65
C GLN A 360 -1.40 18.05 26.73
N GLU A 361 -1.86 18.39 25.52
CA GLU A 361 -2.22 17.40 24.50
C GLU A 361 -1.02 16.55 24.10
N ALA A 362 0.12 17.16 23.79
CA ALA A 362 1.34 16.44 23.43
C ALA A 362 1.82 15.49 24.55
N ALA A 363 1.74 15.91 25.82
CA ALA A 363 2.13 15.09 26.95
C ALA A 363 1.16 13.91 27.18
N ALA A 364 -0.15 14.14 27.07
CA ALA A 364 -1.16 13.11 27.24
C ALA A 364 -1.13 12.08 26.08
N ASP A 365 -0.92 12.54 24.84
CA ASP A 365 -0.75 11.67 23.68
C ASP A 365 0.51 10.82 23.79
N LEU A 366 1.64 11.43 24.19
CA LEU A 366 2.88 10.69 24.40
C LEU A 366 2.73 9.62 25.49
N LEU A 367 2.13 9.94 26.64
CA LEU A 367 1.87 8.93 27.68
C LEU A 367 1.02 7.76 27.18
N LEU A 368 0.00 8.02 26.35
CA LEU A 368 -0.83 6.96 25.77
C LEU A 368 -0.03 6.07 24.81
N GLN A 369 0.91 6.64 24.04
CA GLN A 369 1.71 5.91 23.05
C GLN A 369 2.83 5.06 23.66
N LEU A 370 3.15 5.25 24.95
CA LEU A 370 4.16 4.42 25.63
C LEU A 370 3.67 2.97 25.83
N ASP A 371 2.36 2.72 25.79
CA ASP A 371 1.73 1.41 26.02
C ASP A 371 2.18 0.75 27.34
N LEU A 372 2.23 1.55 28.41
CA LEU A 372 2.56 1.10 29.77
C LEU A 372 1.30 1.11 30.65
N PRO A 373 0.93 -0.01 31.31
CA PRO A 373 -0.28 -0.07 32.14
C PRO A 373 -0.34 0.98 33.26
N GLU A 374 0.81 1.34 33.85
CA GLU A 374 0.92 2.38 34.88
C GLU A 374 0.58 3.76 34.32
N ALA A 375 1.08 4.08 33.13
CA ALA A 375 0.79 5.35 32.44
C ALA A 375 -0.70 5.43 32.04
N ASP A 376 -1.27 4.35 31.52
CA ASP A 376 -2.71 4.30 31.20
C ASP A 376 -3.58 4.48 32.46
N ARG A 377 -3.18 3.90 33.60
CA ARG A 377 -3.87 4.12 34.88
C ARG A 377 -3.82 5.58 35.31
N PHE A 378 -2.67 6.24 35.16
CA PHE A 378 -2.56 7.68 35.45
C PHE A 378 -3.48 8.50 34.53
N ILE A 379 -3.40 8.30 33.20
CA ILE A 379 -4.21 9.02 32.21
C ILE A 379 -5.71 8.83 32.45
N LEU A 380 -6.13 7.63 32.86
CA LEU A 380 -7.52 7.33 33.20
C LEU A 380 -8.07 8.27 34.29
N THR A 381 -7.23 8.75 35.23
CA THR A 381 -7.68 9.64 36.32
C THR A 381 -7.82 11.10 35.92
N LEU A 382 -7.16 11.54 34.85
CA LEU A 382 -7.05 12.96 34.48
C LEU A 382 -8.39 13.63 34.18
N HIS A 383 -9.34 12.92 33.57
CA HIS A 383 -10.66 13.48 33.29
C HIS A 383 -11.47 13.79 34.57
N GLU A 384 -11.24 13.10 35.68
CA GLU A 384 -11.86 13.43 36.97
C GLU A 384 -11.13 14.58 37.64
N ALA A 385 -9.80 14.57 37.61
CA ALA A 385 -8.96 15.61 38.21
C ALA A 385 -9.19 17.00 37.59
N TYR A 386 -9.44 17.08 36.29
CA TYR A 386 -9.54 18.35 35.55
C TYR A 386 -10.89 18.57 34.87
N ASN A 387 -11.98 18.20 35.54
CA ASN A 387 -13.36 18.48 35.12
C ASN A 387 -13.61 18.16 33.62
N ARG A 388 -13.28 16.92 33.24
CA ARG A 388 -13.44 16.34 31.89
C ARG A 388 -12.56 16.92 30.78
N LYS A 389 -11.61 17.81 31.07
CA LYS A 389 -10.67 18.35 30.07
C LYS A 389 -9.93 17.25 29.29
N PHE A 390 -9.49 16.20 29.97
CA PHE A 390 -8.74 15.08 29.38
C PHE A 390 -9.62 13.87 29.01
N ILE A 391 -10.95 14.04 28.87
CA ILE A 391 -11.86 12.91 28.71
C ILE A 391 -11.54 12.03 27.50
N ALA A 392 -11.09 12.63 26.39
CA ALA A 392 -10.68 11.90 25.19
C ALA A 392 -9.50 10.96 25.47
N TYR A 393 -8.51 11.40 26.24
CA TYR A 393 -7.34 10.61 26.59
C TYR A 393 -7.68 9.55 27.64
N SER A 394 -8.42 9.92 28.68
CA SER A 394 -8.89 8.97 29.70
C SER A 394 -9.78 7.87 29.11
N PHE A 395 -10.59 8.17 28.09
CA PHE A 395 -11.40 7.18 27.39
C PHE A 395 -10.54 6.20 26.59
N ARG A 396 -9.51 6.67 25.86
CA ARG A 396 -8.56 5.79 25.16
C ARG A 396 -7.80 4.89 26.14
N ALA A 397 -7.34 5.44 27.26
CA ALA A 397 -6.71 4.64 28.32
C ALA A 397 -7.68 3.59 28.88
N ALA A 398 -8.93 3.97 29.16
CA ALA A 398 -9.95 3.05 29.66
C ALA A 398 -10.17 1.84 28.74
N LEU A 399 -10.22 2.08 27.42
CA LEU A 399 -10.36 1.00 26.42
C LEU A 399 -9.18 0.02 26.42
N LYS A 400 -8.00 0.43 26.90
CA LYS A 400 -6.81 -0.45 27.00
C LYS A 400 -6.81 -1.29 28.28
N ILE A 401 -7.27 -0.74 29.41
CA ILE A 401 -7.03 -1.34 30.73
C ILE A 401 -8.28 -1.79 31.49
N LEU A 402 -9.48 -1.41 31.06
CA LEU A 402 -10.73 -1.75 31.74
C LEU A 402 -11.56 -2.77 30.95
N PRO A 403 -12.36 -3.60 31.64
CA PRO A 403 -13.42 -4.38 31.01
C PRO A 403 -14.43 -3.48 30.26
N PRO A 404 -15.04 -3.96 29.17
CA PRO A 404 -15.97 -3.16 28.36
C PRO A 404 -17.14 -2.55 29.14
N GLU A 405 -17.66 -3.29 30.12
CA GLU A 405 -18.75 -2.86 31.00
C GLU A 405 -18.36 -1.69 31.89
N ASP A 406 -17.13 -1.68 32.40
CA ASP A 406 -16.62 -0.59 33.25
C ASP A 406 -16.38 0.67 32.43
N VAL A 407 -15.92 0.51 31.18
CA VAL A 407 -15.80 1.64 30.23
C VAL A 407 -17.19 2.24 29.97
N TYR A 408 -18.22 1.42 29.77
CA TYR A 408 -19.57 1.92 29.58
C TYR A 408 -20.07 2.70 30.80
N GLU A 409 -20.00 2.12 31.99
CA GLU A 409 -20.49 2.77 33.22
C GLU A 409 -19.82 4.11 33.46
N ARG A 410 -18.51 4.20 33.21
CA ARG A 410 -17.74 5.42 33.50
C ARG A 410 -18.04 6.57 32.54
N PHE A 411 -18.23 6.30 31.25
CA PHE A 411 -18.31 7.34 30.22
C PHE A 411 -19.70 7.56 29.62
N CYS A 412 -20.67 6.65 29.82
CA CYS A 412 -21.99 6.78 29.20
C CYS A 412 -22.74 8.06 29.64
N HIS A 413 -22.52 8.53 30.87
CA HIS A 413 -23.20 9.69 31.42
C HIS A 413 -22.71 11.01 30.82
N ASP A 414 -21.45 11.06 30.36
CA ASP A 414 -20.86 12.24 29.72
C ASP A 414 -21.43 12.48 28.30
N LEU A 415 -22.19 11.52 27.74
CA LEU A 415 -22.88 11.65 26.46
C LEU A 415 -24.36 12.07 26.56
N LYS A 416 -24.89 12.33 27.77
CA LYS A 416 -26.33 12.69 27.94
C LYS A 416 -26.75 13.92 27.12
N ASP A 417 -25.87 14.91 26.99
CA ASP A 417 -26.05 16.05 26.09
C ASP A 417 -24.95 16.04 25.01
N LYS A 418 -25.30 15.54 23.81
CA LYS A 418 -24.39 15.46 22.66
C LYS A 418 -23.87 16.81 22.17
N LYS A 419 -24.47 17.93 22.58
CA LYS A 419 -24.01 19.27 22.18
C LYS A 419 -22.90 19.81 23.07
N SER A 420 -22.70 19.23 24.26
CA SER A 420 -21.62 19.61 25.18
C SER A 420 -20.24 19.36 24.56
N ALA A 421 -19.24 20.14 24.97
CA ALA A 421 -17.87 19.97 24.49
C ALA A 421 -17.32 18.56 24.83
N VAL A 422 -17.56 18.12 26.06
CA VAL A 422 -17.21 16.80 26.57
C VAL A 422 -17.78 15.67 25.70
N ALA A 423 -19.06 15.75 25.34
CA ALA A 423 -19.68 14.74 24.50
C ALA A 423 -19.13 14.75 23.08
N LYS A 424 -18.84 15.92 22.51
CA LYS A 424 -18.21 16.01 21.17
C LYS A 424 -16.84 15.37 21.15
N ASP A 425 -16.03 15.57 22.19
CA ASP A 425 -14.72 14.94 22.31
C ASP A 425 -14.84 13.42 22.42
N LEU A 426 -15.73 12.91 23.27
CA LEU A 426 -15.98 11.46 23.36
C LEU A 426 -16.49 10.86 22.04
N LEU A 427 -17.43 11.52 21.37
CA LEU A 427 -17.95 11.06 20.07
C LEU A 427 -16.84 11.04 19.02
N ARG A 428 -15.98 12.07 18.97
CA ARG A 428 -14.80 12.08 18.11
C ARG A 428 -13.92 10.87 18.37
N VAL A 429 -13.57 10.59 19.63
CA VAL A 429 -12.74 9.41 19.94
C VAL A 429 -13.46 8.12 19.55
N LEU A 430 -14.75 7.97 19.85
CA LEU A 430 -15.55 6.81 19.42
C LEU A 430 -15.49 6.59 17.90
N TYR A 431 -15.55 7.64 17.10
CA TYR A 431 -15.42 7.55 15.64
C TYR A 431 -14.01 7.15 15.18
N GLU A 432 -12.97 7.53 15.92
CA GLU A 432 -11.56 7.20 15.62
C GLU A 432 -11.21 5.76 16.00
N VAL A 433 -11.67 5.29 17.17
CA VAL A 433 -11.31 3.96 17.70
C VAL A 433 -12.22 2.83 17.22
N THR A 434 -13.29 3.15 16.49
CA THR A 434 -14.21 2.16 15.91
C THR A 434 -14.12 2.19 14.40
N PRO A 435 -13.81 1.07 13.72
CA PRO A 435 -13.66 1.09 12.28
C PRO A 435 -15.01 1.34 11.60
N SER A 436 -14.97 2.11 10.51
CA SER A 436 -16.14 2.39 9.68
C SER A 436 -16.77 1.09 9.14
N LEU A 437 -18.04 1.14 8.77
CA LEU A 437 -18.71 -0.02 8.17
C LEU A 437 -17.98 -0.50 6.90
N TYR A 438 -17.46 0.43 6.09
CA TYR A 438 -16.67 0.13 4.90
C TYR A 438 -15.39 -0.63 5.25
N THR A 439 -14.63 -0.14 6.24
CA THR A 439 -13.41 -0.80 6.74
C THR A 439 -13.72 -2.20 7.25
N GLN A 440 -14.78 -2.37 8.05
CA GLN A 440 -15.21 -3.68 8.55
C GLN A 440 -15.48 -4.69 7.42
N LEU A 441 -16.15 -4.27 6.34
CA LEU A 441 -16.41 -5.12 5.18
C LEU A 441 -15.12 -5.48 4.44
N GLN A 442 -14.21 -4.52 4.28
CA GLN A 442 -12.94 -4.75 3.60
C GLN A 442 -12.07 -5.76 4.35
N THR A 443 -11.92 -5.59 5.67
CA THR A 443 -11.16 -6.52 6.53
C THR A 443 -11.74 -7.94 6.49
N GLN A 444 -13.07 -8.09 6.42
CA GLN A 444 -13.72 -9.40 6.33
C GLN A 444 -13.50 -10.11 4.98
N LEU A 445 -13.31 -9.35 3.90
CA LEU A 445 -13.18 -9.88 2.54
C LEU A 445 -11.72 -10.17 2.17
N LEU A 446 -10.76 -9.41 2.71
CA LEU A 446 -9.31 -9.53 2.42
C LEU A 446 -8.52 -9.50 3.73
N PRO A 447 -8.44 -10.63 4.47
CA PRO A 447 -7.79 -10.67 5.79
C PRO A 447 -6.29 -10.37 5.78
N GLN A 448 -5.64 -10.39 4.61
CA GLN A 448 -4.17 -10.39 4.49
C GLN A 448 -3.55 -9.04 4.12
N VAL A 449 -4.32 -7.95 4.01
CA VAL A 449 -3.84 -6.69 3.41
C VAL A 449 -3.54 -5.57 4.43
N HIS A 450 -3.83 -5.76 5.72
CA HIS A 450 -3.73 -4.69 6.72
C HIS A 450 -2.67 -4.98 7.80
N GLU A 451 -1.40 -4.81 7.47
CA GLU A 451 -0.30 -4.70 8.46
C GLU A 451 0.16 -3.25 8.72
N SER A 452 -0.46 -2.24 8.10
CA SER A 452 0.12 -0.88 8.01
C SER A 452 -0.69 0.27 8.62
N GLU A 453 -1.66 0.03 9.51
CA GLU A 453 -2.22 1.09 10.38
C GLU A 453 -2.13 0.71 11.87
N PRO A 454 -1.30 1.40 12.67
CA PRO A 454 -1.17 1.12 14.10
C PRO A 454 -2.21 1.94 14.89
N ILE A 455 -3.50 1.61 14.77
CA ILE A 455 -4.51 1.86 15.82
C ILE A 455 -5.46 0.67 15.85
N SER A 456 -5.25 -0.20 16.84
CA SER A 456 -6.10 -1.31 17.30
C SER A 456 -7.17 -1.79 16.32
N SER A 457 -6.91 -2.92 15.66
CA SER A 457 -7.94 -3.91 15.38
C SER A 457 -8.51 -4.38 16.72
N SER A 458 -9.36 -3.57 17.37
CA SER A 458 -10.20 -4.06 18.45
C SER A 458 -11.25 -4.95 17.81
N ASP A 459 -11.06 -6.26 17.94
CA ASP A 459 -12.13 -7.22 17.78
C ASP A 459 -13.33 -6.70 18.57
N PHE A 460 -14.41 -6.24 17.93
CA PHE A 460 -15.50 -5.62 18.70
C PHE A 460 -16.28 -6.61 19.62
N SER A 461 -15.76 -7.82 19.86
CA SER A 461 -16.05 -8.58 21.08
C SER A 461 -15.62 -7.80 22.35
N SER A 462 -14.81 -6.74 22.20
CA SER A 462 -14.31 -5.87 23.27
C SER A 462 -15.21 -4.67 23.62
N TRP A 463 -16.45 -4.59 23.11
CA TRP A 463 -17.35 -3.46 23.39
C TRP A 463 -18.63 -3.90 24.08
N ASP A 464 -19.09 -3.12 25.06
CA ASP A 464 -20.34 -3.38 25.77
C ASP A 464 -21.56 -3.15 24.85
N PRO A 465 -22.52 -4.10 24.75
CA PRO A 465 -23.67 -3.98 23.87
C PRO A 465 -24.57 -2.78 24.18
N ARG A 466 -24.53 -2.22 25.40
CA ARG A 466 -25.36 -1.07 25.80
C ARG A 466 -25.01 0.22 25.06
N TRP A 467 -23.83 0.31 24.44
CA TRP A 467 -23.43 1.46 23.62
C TRP A 467 -24.40 1.71 22.45
N VAL A 468 -24.86 0.67 21.75
CA VAL A 468 -25.77 0.85 20.59
C VAL A 468 -27.09 1.52 21.00
N HIS A 469 -27.62 1.17 22.17
CA HIS A 469 -28.86 1.77 22.69
C HIS A 469 -28.68 3.23 23.07
N LEU A 470 -27.49 3.61 23.54
CA LEU A 470 -27.17 5.01 23.80
C LEU A 470 -27.11 5.79 22.49
N PHE A 471 -26.46 5.27 21.45
CA PHE A 471 -26.38 5.93 20.14
C PHE A 471 -27.75 6.06 19.46
N VAL A 472 -28.63 5.08 19.61
CA VAL A 472 -30.04 5.19 19.19
C VAL A 472 -30.74 6.36 19.88
N LYS A 473 -30.56 6.53 21.20
CA LYS A 473 -31.15 7.67 21.94
C LYS A 473 -30.57 9.01 21.53
N LEU A 474 -29.29 9.05 21.16
CA LEU A 474 -28.59 10.27 20.73
C LEU A 474 -28.81 10.62 19.26
N ASP A 475 -29.44 9.73 18.51
CA ASP A 475 -29.60 9.83 17.06
C ASP A 475 -28.26 9.89 16.30
N GLU A 476 -27.28 9.09 16.73
CA GLU A 476 -25.96 8.95 16.10
C GLU A 476 -25.96 7.78 15.10
N GLU A 477 -26.59 8.01 13.93
CA GLU A 477 -26.86 6.99 12.89
C GLU A 477 -25.62 6.15 12.50
N GLU A 478 -24.46 6.78 12.32
CA GLU A 478 -23.22 6.10 11.90
C GLU A 478 -22.65 5.22 13.02
N LEU A 479 -22.66 5.68 14.28
CA LEU A 479 -22.25 4.84 15.41
C LEU A 479 -23.23 3.68 15.64
N VAL A 480 -24.54 3.90 15.44
CA VAL A 480 -25.50 2.78 15.44
C VAL A 480 -25.11 1.73 14.40
N CYS A 481 -24.74 2.13 13.18
CA CYS A 481 -24.29 1.20 12.15
C CYS A 481 -23.01 0.45 12.55
N ARG A 482 -22.07 1.11 13.23
CA ARG A 482 -20.81 0.46 13.67
C ARG A 482 -21.02 -0.55 14.79
N PHE A 483 -22.00 -0.34 15.67
CA PHE A 483 -22.23 -1.15 16.88
C PHE A 483 -23.38 -2.16 16.78
N ALA A 484 -24.32 -2.00 15.83
CA ALA A 484 -25.45 -2.90 15.65
C ALA A 484 -25.00 -4.24 15.03
N ARG A 485 -24.67 -5.21 15.88
CA ARG A 485 -24.19 -6.55 15.49
C ARG A 485 -25.27 -7.61 15.55
N GLU A 486 -25.87 -7.76 16.72
CA GLU A 486 -26.92 -8.74 16.97
C GLU A 486 -28.28 -8.14 16.69
N SER A 487 -29.26 -9.01 16.39
CA SER A 487 -30.64 -8.57 16.20
C SER A 487 -31.21 -8.09 17.53
N ASP A 488 -31.50 -6.79 17.63
CA ASP A 488 -32.19 -6.18 18.76
C ASP A 488 -33.44 -5.44 18.24
N PRO A 489 -34.66 -5.79 18.71
CA PRO A 489 -35.90 -5.21 18.19
C PRO A 489 -35.97 -3.68 18.25
N LYS A 490 -35.37 -3.03 19.25
CA LYS A 490 -35.38 -1.56 19.39
C LYS A 490 -34.43 -0.92 18.40
N VAL A 491 -33.25 -1.52 18.20
CA VAL A 491 -32.25 -1.05 17.23
C VAL A 491 -32.79 -1.25 15.81
N THR A 492 -33.35 -2.42 15.51
CA THR A 492 -33.98 -2.72 14.22
C THR A 492 -35.11 -1.74 13.92
N ALA A 493 -36.01 -1.47 14.87
CA ALA A 493 -37.08 -0.49 14.69
C ALA A 493 -36.55 0.93 14.41
N TYR A 494 -35.46 1.33 15.07
CA TYR A 494 -34.78 2.61 14.78
C TYR A 494 -34.21 2.64 13.37
N ILE A 495 -33.50 1.58 12.95
CA ILE A 495 -32.89 1.47 11.62
C ILE A 495 -33.97 1.53 10.53
N VAL A 496 -35.04 0.74 10.66
CA VAL A 496 -36.17 0.72 9.70
C VAL A 496 -36.79 2.12 9.59
N LYS A 497 -37.09 2.76 10.73
CA LYS A 497 -37.64 4.12 10.75
C LYS A 497 -36.74 5.12 10.00
N LYS A 498 -35.42 5.04 10.18
CA LYS A 498 -34.45 5.92 9.50
C LYS A 498 -34.38 5.69 8.00
N CYS A 499 -34.46 4.44 7.57
CA CYS A 499 -34.58 4.08 6.16
C CYS A 499 -35.87 4.65 5.54
N GLU A 500 -36.99 4.62 6.26
CA GLU A 500 -38.28 5.15 5.81
C GLU A 500 -38.33 6.68 5.78
N GLU A 501 -37.69 7.37 6.73
CA GLU A 501 -37.57 8.84 6.74
C GLU A 501 -36.75 9.38 5.55
N ARG A 502 -35.81 8.58 5.03
CA ARG A 502 -34.91 8.96 3.91
C ARG A 502 -34.77 7.80 2.90
N PRO A 503 -35.83 7.50 2.12
CA PRO A 503 -35.87 6.34 1.24
C PRO A 503 -35.10 6.60 -0.06
N SER A 504 -33.77 6.73 0.02
CA SER A 504 -32.89 6.94 -1.12
C SER A 504 -31.72 5.97 -1.11
N PHE A 505 -31.62 5.15 -2.16
CA PHE A 505 -30.52 4.20 -2.33
C PHE A 505 -29.19 4.89 -2.67
N ASN A 506 -29.20 6.15 -3.10
CA ASN A 506 -28.00 6.93 -3.41
C ASN A 506 -27.35 7.59 -2.19
N VAL A 507 -27.97 7.49 -1.02
CA VAL A 507 -27.45 8.06 0.22
C VAL A 507 -26.70 6.99 0.99
N THR A 508 -25.40 7.19 1.21
CA THR A 508 -24.52 6.25 1.92
C THR A 508 -25.05 5.84 3.30
N LYS A 509 -25.73 6.75 4.00
CA LYS A 509 -26.33 6.44 5.31
C LYS A 509 -27.45 5.39 5.19
N THR A 510 -28.30 5.50 4.17
CA THR A 510 -29.41 4.56 3.95
C THR A 510 -28.88 3.18 3.55
N THR A 511 -27.84 3.12 2.71
CA THR A 511 -27.22 1.86 2.31
C THR A 511 -26.48 1.20 3.48
N ASN A 512 -25.78 1.97 4.33
CA ASN A 512 -25.16 1.45 5.55
C ASN A 512 -26.20 0.83 6.50
N LEU A 513 -27.32 1.51 6.73
CA LEU A 513 -28.42 1.04 7.58
C LEU A 513 -29.05 -0.26 7.04
N LEU A 514 -29.32 -0.31 5.73
CA LEU A 514 -29.84 -1.52 5.08
C LEU A 514 -28.87 -2.70 5.24
N LEU A 515 -27.56 -2.45 5.12
CA LEU A 515 -26.57 -3.51 5.26
C LEU A 515 -26.59 -4.16 6.64
N ILE A 516 -26.85 -3.37 7.69
CA ILE A 516 -27.03 -3.92 9.04
C ILE A 516 -28.24 -4.84 9.12
N LEU A 517 -29.39 -4.46 8.52
CA LEU A 517 -30.58 -5.32 8.50
C LEU A 517 -30.31 -6.66 7.79
N PHE A 518 -29.61 -6.62 6.66
CA PHE A 518 -29.18 -7.84 5.96
C PHE A 518 -28.21 -8.67 6.79
N ARG A 519 -27.24 -8.04 7.49
CA ARG A 519 -26.31 -8.74 8.39
C ARG A 519 -27.02 -9.41 9.56
N GLN A 520 -28.12 -8.83 10.05
CA GLN A 520 -28.93 -9.35 11.15
C GLN A 520 -29.99 -10.36 10.69
N ASN A 521 -30.04 -10.70 9.39
CA ASN A 521 -31.07 -11.56 8.79
C ASN A 521 -32.51 -11.07 9.07
N ASP A 522 -32.73 -9.75 9.07
CA ASP A 522 -34.07 -9.21 9.24
C ASP A 522 -34.99 -9.63 8.08
N PRO A 523 -36.18 -10.20 8.38
CA PRO A 523 -37.05 -10.78 7.35
C PRO A 523 -37.60 -9.74 6.37
N ASP A 524 -37.73 -8.48 6.79
CA ASP A 524 -38.26 -7.39 5.99
C ASP A 524 -37.17 -6.59 5.25
N ALA A 525 -35.88 -6.83 5.53
CA ALA A 525 -34.76 -6.13 4.91
C ALA A 525 -34.80 -6.13 3.37
N SER A 526 -35.07 -7.30 2.78
CA SER A 526 -35.16 -7.45 1.31
C SER A 526 -36.34 -6.70 0.71
N LYS A 527 -37.47 -6.68 1.42
CA LYS A 527 -38.65 -5.92 1.02
C LYS A 527 -38.38 -4.42 1.11
N LEU A 528 -37.79 -3.97 2.21
CA LEU A 528 -37.45 -2.57 2.45
C LEU A 528 -36.45 -2.02 1.42
N LEU A 529 -35.40 -2.79 1.09
CA LEU A 529 -34.46 -2.43 0.03
C LEU A 529 -35.17 -2.20 -1.31
N MET A 530 -36.03 -3.14 -1.72
CA MET A 530 -36.77 -3.01 -2.99
C MET A 530 -37.77 -1.86 -2.97
N ASP A 531 -38.47 -1.66 -1.85
CA ASP A 531 -39.37 -0.52 -1.68
C ASP A 531 -38.62 0.81 -1.80
N ILE A 532 -37.39 0.92 -1.25
CA ILE A 532 -36.54 2.11 -1.38
C ILE A 532 -36.11 2.33 -2.83
N LEU A 533 -35.68 1.28 -3.53
CA LEU A 533 -35.30 1.36 -4.95
C LEU A 533 -36.46 1.87 -5.81
N GLU A 534 -37.66 1.32 -5.60
CA GLU A 534 -38.84 1.64 -6.41
C GLU A 534 -39.44 3.02 -6.08
N LYS A 535 -39.49 3.39 -4.79
CA LYS A 535 -40.12 4.63 -4.32
C LYS A 535 -39.17 5.82 -4.31
N GLY A 536 -37.85 5.60 -4.31
CA GLY A 536 -36.81 6.64 -4.10
C GLY A 536 -36.67 7.69 -5.20
N GLY A 537 -37.59 7.75 -6.16
CA GLY A 537 -37.81 8.85 -7.11
C GLY A 537 -36.74 9.08 -8.18
N ASN A 538 -35.48 8.73 -7.93
CA ASN A 538 -34.36 9.06 -8.81
C ASN A 538 -33.73 7.81 -9.44
N LYS A 539 -34.16 7.47 -10.66
CA LYS A 539 -33.65 6.34 -11.47
C LYS A 539 -32.34 6.65 -12.22
N GLN A 540 -31.63 7.71 -11.81
CA GLN A 540 -30.36 8.14 -12.40
C GLN A 540 -29.19 7.60 -11.59
N PHE A 541 -28.72 6.40 -11.94
CA PHE A 541 -27.51 5.80 -11.38
C PHE A 541 -26.41 5.84 -12.44
N TYR A 542 -25.32 6.54 -12.15
CA TYR A 542 -24.15 6.59 -13.02
C TYR A 542 -23.10 5.53 -12.67
N TYR A 543 -23.02 5.19 -11.38
CA TYR A 543 -22.21 4.12 -10.83
C TYR A 543 -22.84 3.63 -9.51
N LEU A 544 -22.50 2.43 -9.08
CA LEU A 544 -22.79 1.92 -7.73
C LEU A 544 -21.50 1.74 -6.96
N ASP A 545 -21.52 2.11 -5.68
CA ASP A 545 -20.44 1.77 -4.76
C ASP A 545 -20.47 0.29 -4.36
N ARG A 546 -19.43 -0.15 -3.66
CA ARG A 546 -19.26 -1.54 -3.25
C ARG A 546 -20.37 -2.02 -2.30
N ILE A 547 -20.87 -1.16 -1.40
CA ILE A 547 -21.92 -1.51 -0.44
C ILE A 547 -23.25 -1.71 -1.18
N GLN A 548 -23.57 -0.81 -2.11
CA GLN A 548 -24.75 -0.91 -2.95
C GLN A 548 -24.75 -2.19 -3.79
N LEU A 549 -23.63 -2.52 -4.43
CA LEU A 549 -23.48 -3.78 -5.18
C LEU A 549 -23.64 -5.02 -4.28
N THR A 550 -23.10 -4.96 -3.06
CA THR A 550 -23.22 -6.04 -2.07
C THR A 550 -24.68 -6.23 -1.66
N LEU A 551 -25.40 -5.15 -1.32
CA LEU A 551 -26.81 -5.18 -0.95
C LEU A 551 -27.69 -5.79 -2.02
N LEU A 552 -27.50 -5.39 -3.29
CA LEU A 552 -28.27 -5.96 -4.40
C LEU A 552 -28.00 -7.45 -4.53
N SER A 553 -26.73 -7.86 -4.44
CA SER A 553 -26.32 -9.27 -4.54
C SER A 553 -26.84 -10.14 -3.39
N LEU A 554 -27.14 -9.55 -2.24
CA LEU A 554 -27.70 -10.21 -1.05
C LEU A 554 -29.20 -10.51 -1.17
N LEU A 555 -29.91 -9.93 -2.16
CA LEU A 555 -31.33 -10.21 -2.36
C LEU A 555 -31.59 -11.71 -2.59
N PRO A 556 -32.65 -12.29 -2.00
CA PRO A 556 -33.01 -13.68 -2.22
C PRO A 556 -33.75 -13.84 -3.56
N ARG A 557 -33.76 -15.09 -4.07
CA ARG A 557 -34.32 -15.45 -5.39
C ARG A 557 -35.70 -14.85 -5.72
N PRO A 558 -36.68 -14.73 -4.79
CA PRO A 558 -37.99 -14.15 -5.09
C PRO A 558 -37.95 -12.69 -5.57
N TYR A 559 -36.88 -11.95 -5.28
CA TYR A 559 -36.74 -10.55 -5.68
C TYR A 559 -36.01 -10.35 -7.02
N ALA A 560 -35.54 -11.42 -7.67
CA ALA A 560 -34.84 -11.33 -8.96
C ALA A 560 -35.69 -10.63 -10.03
N GLU A 561 -36.96 -11.02 -10.15
CA GLU A 561 -37.87 -10.45 -11.15
C GLU A 561 -38.19 -8.98 -10.84
N ARG A 562 -38.37 -8.66 -9.55
CA ARG A 562 -38.62 -7.30 -9.09
C ARG A 562 -37.42 -6.38 -9.39
N LEU A 563 -36.19 -6.87 -9.19
CA LEU A 563 -34.96 -6.16 -9.54
C LEU A 563 -34.79 -5.99 -11.06
N ARG A 564 -35.15 -7.01 -11.86
CA ARG A 564 -35.13 -6.96 -13.33
C ARG A 564 -36.05 -5.85 -13.85
N GLN A 565 -37.30 -5.81 -13.37
CA GLN A 565 -38.27 -4.77 -13.73
C GLN A 565 -37.79 -3.37 -13.37
N PHE A 566 -37.15 -3.23 -12.21
CA PHE A 566 -36.53 -1.96 -11.82
C PHE A 566 -35.40 -1.55 -12.78
N ALA A 567 -34.50 -2.49 -13.12
CA ALA A 567 -33.37 -2.27 -14.01
C ALA A 567 -33.81 -1.84 -15.43
N GLU A 568 -34.91 -2.40 -15.93
CA GLU A 568 -35.46 -2.03 -17.24
C GLU A 568 -35.89 -0.57 -17.32
N GLY A 569 -36.27 0.03 -16.20
CA GLY A 569 -36.65 1.44 -16.08
C GLY A 569 -35.48 2.41 -15.95
N LEU A 570 -34.22 1.95 -15.99
CA LEU A 570 -33.04 2.81 -15.92
C LEU A 570 -32.70 3.44 -17.28
N SER A 571 -32.32 4.71 -17.27
CA SER A 571 -31.95 5.45 -18.48
C SER A 571 -30.51 5.17 -18.95
N TYR A 572 -29.59 4.88 -18.02
CA TYR A 572 -28.19 4.64 -18.33
C TYR A 572 -27.92 3.16 -18.64
N GLN A 573 -27.49 2.87 -19.88
CA GLN A 573 -27.35 1.50 -20.39
C GLN A 573 -26.32 0.66 -19.63
N GLY A 574 -25.17 1.23 -19.25
CA GLY A 574 -24.15 0.49 -18.50
C GLY A 574 -24.67 -0.01 -17.15
N MET A 575 -25.41 0.84 -16.44
CA MET A 575 -26.02 0.47 -15.17
C MET A 575 -27.17 -0.53 -15.35
N LYS A 576 -27.98 -0.36 -16.40
CA LYS A 576 -29.03 -1.32 -16.75
C LYS A 576 -28.45 -2.73 -16.93
N SER A 577 -27.41 -2.88 -17.76
CA SER A 577 -26.75 -4.17 -17.96
C SER A 577 -26.22 -4.75 -16.65
N GLN A 578 -25.53 -3.95 -15.84
CA GLN A 578 -24.98 -4.41 -14.56
C GLN A 578 -26.05 -4.88 -13.57
N LEU A 579 -27.21 -4.21 -13.45
CA LEU A 579 -28.30 -4.70 -12.58
C LEU A 579 -28.96 -5.95 -13.14
N LEU A 580 -29.09 -6.08 -14.46
CA LEU A 580 -29.63 -7.29 -15.09
C LEU A 580 -28.74 -8.50 -14.81
N ASP A 581 -27.41 -8.34 -14.91
CA ASP A 581 -26.45 -9.40 -14.57
C ASP A 581 -26.58 -9.83 -13.10
N ILE A 582 -26.75 -8.86 -12.18
CA ILE A 582 -27.00 -9.16 -10.76
C ILE A 582 -28.34 -9.89 -10.58
N ALA A 583 -29.40 -9.46 -11.26
CA ALA A 583 -30.72 -10.10 -11.20
C ALA A 583 -30.68 -11.54 -11.72
N GLU A 584 -29.94 -11.80 -12.80
CA GLU A 584 -29.70 -13.16 -13.32
C GLU A 584 -28.92 -14.02 -12.32
N THR A 585 -27.89 -13.45 -11.70
CA THR A 585 -27.12 -14.13 -10.65
C THR A 585 -28.00 -14.52 -9.47
N ILE A 586 -28.92 -13.64 -9.05
CA ILE A 586 -29.88 -13.93 -7.97
C ILE A 586 -30.90 -14.99 -8.40
N ALA A 587 -31.37 -14.95 -9.65
CA ALA A 587 -32.30 -15.94 -10.19
C ALA A 587 -31.69 -17.36 -10.24
N ALA A 588 -30.38 -17.45 -10.45
CA ALA A 588 -29.64 -18.70 -10.50
C ALA A 588 -29.31 -19.31 -9.12
N LYS A 589 -29.66 -18.66 -8.00
CA LYS A 589 -29.44 -19.21 -6.65
C LYS A 589 -30.28 -20.50 -6.45
N PRO A 590 -29.72 -21.59 -5.88
CA PRO A 590 -30.46 -22.82 -5.63
C PRO A 590 -31.64 -22.58 -4.67
N GLU A 591 -32.71 -23.36 -4.84
CA GLU A 591 -34.04 -23.12 -4.24
C GLU A 591 -34.15 -23.46 -2.74
N SER A 592 -33.05 -23.77 -2.04
CA SER A 592 -33.07 -24.22 -0.65
C SER A 592 -32.28 -23.30 0.28
N GLU A 593 -32.96 -22.41 1.01
CA GLU A 593 -32.49 -21.87 2.30
C GLU A 593 -33.64 -21.19 3.08
N ARG A 594 -34.86 -21.74 2.94
CA ARG A 594 -36.01 -21.38 3.77
C ARG A 594 -36.78 -22.66 4.07
N GLU A 595 -36.28 -23.51 4.97
CA GLU A 595 -37.14 -24.47 5.71
C GLU A 595 -36.47 -25.29 6.84
N THR A 596 -35.17 -25.13 7.15
CA THR A 596 -34.51 -25.96 8.19
C THR A 596 -33.64 -25.22 9.21
N GLU A 597 -34.09 -24.06 9.72
CA GLU A 597 -33.47 -23.42 10.90
C GLU A 597 -34.49 -23.10 12.01
N GLN A 598 -35.58 -23.87 12.12
CA GLN A 598 -36.53 -23.76 13.24
C GLN A 598 -36.49 -24.91 14.25
N ARG A 599 -35.53 -25.85 14.16
CA ARG A 599 -35.32 -26.88 15.17
C ARG A 599 -33.84 -27.22 15.29
N ASP A 600 -33.17 -26.56 16.24
CA ASP A 600 -32.25 -27.16 17.21
C ASP A 600 -31.32 -26.08 17.78
N SER A 601 -31.81 -25.40 18.82
CA SER A 601 -31.01 -24.54 19.70
C SER A 601 -30.19 -25.39 20.68
N SER A 602 -29.25 -26.20 20.18
CA SER A 602 -28.19 -26.79 21.00
C SER A 602 -27.10 -27.49 20.16
N ASN A 603 -26.19 -26.71 19.57
CA ASN A 603 -24.77 -27.08 19.40
C ASN A 603 -24.03 -25.97 18.63
N TYR A 604 -23.43 -25.04 19.36
CA TYR A 604 -22.43 -24.14 18.79
C TYR A 604 -21.07 -24.85 18.83
N GLY A 605 -20.68 -25.40 17.69
CA GLY A 605 -19.37 -25.98 17.45
C GLY A 605 -19.18 -26.23 15.96
N GLU A 606 -18.40 -25.36 15.32
CA GLU A 606 -17.77 -25.58 14.01
C GLU A 606 -18.68 -25.86 12.79
N LYS A 607 -19.27 -24.81 12.19
CA LYS A 607 -19.47 -24.73 10.72
C LYS A 607 -19.36 -23.29 10.23
N GLY A 608 -18.13 -22.85 10.00
CA GLY A 608 -17.84 -21.59 9.32
C GLY A 608 -17.98 -21.72 7.81
N GLN A 609 -19.21 -21.74 7.28
CA GLN A 609 -19.55 -21.39 5.88
C GLN A 609 -21.00 -20.89 5.80
N GLY A 610 -21.31 -19.76 6.45
CA GLY A 610 -22.58 -19.05 6.23
C GLY A 610 -22.56 -18.20 4.94
N LEU A 611 -23.66 -17.48 4.66
CA LEU A 611 -23.90 -16.56 3.54
C LEU A 611 -22.66 -15.71 3.12
N TRP A 612 -21.83 -15.29 4.08
CA TRP A 612 -20.58 -14.55 3.85
C TRP A 612 -19.42 -15.36 3.26
N GLY A 613 -19.36 -16.67 3.54
CA GLY A 613 -18.46 -17.62 2.88
C GLY A 613 -18.81 -17.82 1.42
N TRP A 614 -20.11 -17.83 1.08
CA TRP A 614 -20.57 -17.85 -0.31
C TRP A 614 -20.18 -16.57 -1.07
N ILE A 615 -20.35 -15.39 -0.45
CA ILE A 615 -19.90 -14.10 -1.02
C ILE A 615 -18.40 -14.09 -1.32
N ARG A 616 -17.57 -14.62 -0.41
CA ARG A 616 -16.12 -14.75 -0.59
C ARG A 616 -15.74 -15.57 -1.83
N SER A 617 -16.51 -16.60 -2.16
CA SER A 617 -16.24 -17.49 -3.31
C SER A 617 -16.62 -16.91 -4.67
N LYS A 618 -17.40 -15.81 -4.70
CA LYS A 618 -17.94 -15.21 -5.93
C LYS A 618 -17.38 -13.81 -6.24
N MET A 619 -16.70 -13.18 -5.28
CA MET A 619 -16.00 -11.90 -5.47
C MET A 619 -14.50 -12.05 -5.75
N SER A 620 -13.97 -13.28 -5.73
CA SER A 620 -12.70 -13.65 -6.37
C SER A 620 -12.98 -14.18 -7.77
#